data_AF-A0A1L9SZA1-F1
#
_entry.id   AF-A0A1L9SZA1-F1
#
_cell.length_a   1.000
_cell.length_b   1.000
_cell.length_c   1.000
_cell.angle_alpha   90.00
_cell.angle_beta   90.00
_cell.angle_gamma   90.00
#
_symmetry.space_group_name_H-M   'P 1'
#
loop_
_entity.id
_entity.type
_entity.pdbx_description
1 polymer ?
#
loop_
_entity_poly.entity_id
_entity_poly.type
_entity_poly.pdbx_seq_one_letter_code
_entity_poly.pdbx_strand_id
1 'polypeptide(L)'
;MIRNYHEHESYQLERTRNNQRRSRARRRDYIATLEARIQSCEQSRREEAVRGPDEDRDAVDKLQRENARLSLLLEALGINKELQDSFPGTGGLSSLGQAVGEEAINSLQSGSFTSTPTVNLRYHPQLQQGLTDSVSCRRTSSQ
;
A
#
# COMPACT_ATOMS: atom_id res chain seq x y z
N MET A 1 37.45 -47.10 -0.53
CA MET A 1 37.35 -45.62 -0.67
C MET A 1 36.15 -45.15 -1.48
N ILE A 2 35.69 -45.86 -2.52
CA ILE A 2 34.61 -45.40 -3.43
C ILE A 2 33.25 -45.20 -2.74
N ARG A 3 32.89 -46.05 -1.75
CA ARG A 3 31.59 -45.98 -1.04
C ARG A 3 31.33 -44.64 -0.30
N ASN A 4 32.37 -44.06 0.31
CA ASN A 4 32.26 -42.80 1.06
C ASN A 4 31.97 -41.57 0.16
N TYR A 5 32.38 -41.61 -1.12
CA TYR A 5 32.13 -40.49 -2.04
C TYR A 5 30.67 -40.40 -2.48
N HIS A 6 30.03 -41.54 -2.75
CA HIS A 6 28.61 -41.57 -3.10
C HIS A 6 27.70 -41.13 -1.96
N GLU A 7 28.04 -41.49 -0.72
CA GLU A 7 27.31 -41.00 0.45
C GLU A 7 27.40 -39.47 0.55
N HIS A 8 28.58 -38.89 0.31
CA HIS A 8 28.74 -37.44 0.31
C HIS A 8 27.94 -36.75 -0.81
N GLU A 9 27.96 -37.27 -2.05
CA GLU A 9 27.14 -36.72 -3.15
C GLU A 9 25.64 -36.81 -2.85
N SER A 10 25.17 -37.95 -2.32
CA SER A 10 23.78 -38.14 -1.94
C SER A 10 23.35 -37.15 -0.85
N TYR A 11 24.21 -36.92 0.14
CA TYR A 11 23.97 -35.95 1.21
C TYR A 11 23.91 -34.51 0.69
N GLN A 12 24.81 -34.12 -0.23
CA GLN A 12 24.81 -32.78 -0.81
C GLN A 12 23.58 -32.53 -1.70
N LEU A 13 23.13 -33.54 -2.45
CA LEU A 13 21.90 -33.48 -3.22
C LEU A 13 20.68 -33.31 -2.32
N GLU A 14 20.61 -34.08 -1.22
CA GLU A 14 19.50 -33.99 -0.27
C GLU A 14 19.49 -32.63 0.46
N ARG A 15 20.66 -32.13 0.85
CA ARG A 15 20.82 -30.78 1.40
C ARG A 15 20.34 -29.71 0.43
N THR A 16 20.71 -29.84 -0.85
CA THR A 16 20.30 -28.90 -1.90
C THR A 16 18.78 -28.92 -2.10
N ARG A 17 18.18 -30.11 -2.17
CA ARG A 17 16.71 -30.28 -2.26
C ARG A 17 16.02 -29.67 -1.04
N ASN A 18 16.50 -29.92 0.16
CA ASN A 18 15.93 -29.38 1.39
C ASN A 18 16.01 -27.84 1.41
N ASN A 19 17.16 -27.27 1.06
CA ASN A 19 17.33 -25.81 0.94
C ASN A 19 16.39 -25.22 -0.10
N GLN A 20 16.21 -25.87 -1.26
CA GLN A 20 15.26 -25.43 -2.27
C GLN A 20 13.82 -25.48 -1.74
N ARG A 21 13.42 -26.56 -1.07
CA ARG A 21 12.11 -26.68 -0.44
C ARG A 21 11.90 -25.58 0.59
N ARG A 22 12.88 -25.32 1.46
CA ARG A 22 12.83 -24.28 2.49
C ARG A 22 12.77 -22.88 1.89
N SER A 23 13.53 -22.60 0.82
CA SER A 23 13.47 -21.32 0.11
C SER A 23 12.10 -21.13 -0.56
N ARG A 24 11.56 -22.16 -1.21
CA ARG A 24 10.22 -22.15 -1.78
C ARG A 24 9.14 -21.93 -0.71
N ALA A 25 9.25 -22.60 0.44
CA ALA A 25 8.33 -22.41 1.57
C ALA A 25 8.36 -20.96 2.06
N ARG A 26 9.55 -20.42 2.37
CA ARG A 26 9.70 -19.02 2.82
C ARG A 26 9.13 -18.00 1.83
N ARG A 27 9.31 -18.23 0.52
CA ARG A 27 8.73 -17.36 -0.51
C ARG A 27 7.20 -17.39 -0.49
N ARG A 28 6.60 -18.58 -0.36
CA ARG A 28 5.14 -18.71 -0.24
C ARG A 28 4.62 -18.02 1.01
N ASP A 29 5.27 -18.22 2.15
CA ASP A 29 4.88 -17.59 3.41
C ASP A 29 4.96 -16.06 3.32
N TYR A 30 6.02 -15.54 2.69
CA TYR A 30 6.19 -14.10 2.46
C TYR A 30 5.10 -13.54 1.55
N ILE A 31 4.80 -14.21 0.43
CA ILE A 31 3.73 -13.81 -0.48
C ILE A 31 2.39 -13.81 0.24
N ALA A 32 2.05 -14.89 0.96
CA ALA A 32 0.82 -14.98 1.73
C ALA A 32 0.70 -13.87 2.79
N THR A 33 1.82 -13.51 3.43
CA THR A 33 1.86 -12.39 4.39
C THR A 33 1.60 -11.05 3.71
N LEU A 34 2.16 -10.82 2.51
CA LEU A 34 1.91 -9.62 1.74
C LEU A 34 0.46 -9.54 1.27
N GLU A 35 -0.09 -10.63 0.74
CA GLU A 35 -1.49 -10.72 0.32
C GLU A 35 -2.45 -10.43 1.49
N ALA A 36 -2.18 -11.00 2.67
CA ALA A 36 -2.96 -10.74 3.88
C ALA A 36 -2.91 -9.25 4.30
N ARG A 37 -1.74 -8.60 4.19
CA ARG A 37 -1.61 -7.16 4.47
C ARG A 37 -2.39 -6.30 3.48
N ILE A 38 -2.33 -6.63 2.19
CA ILE A 38 -3.10 -5.93 1.16
C ILE A 38 -4.59 -6.05 1.44
N GLN A 39 -5.08 -7.26 1.73
CA GLN A 39 -6.48 -7.49 2.08
C GLN A 39 -6.91 -6.70 3.32
N SER A 40 -6.06 -6.66 4.34
CA SER A 40 -6.30 -5.87 5.56
C SER A 40 -6.43 -4.37 5.26
N CYS A 41 -5.49 -3.81 4.48
CA CYS A 41 -5.56 -2.40 4.07
C CYS A 41 -6.80 -2.09 3.22
N GLU A 42 -7.15 -2.96 2.29
CA GLU A 42 -8.35 -2.80 1.49
C GLU A 42 -9.63 -2.87 2.33
N GLN A 43 -9.67 -3.78 3.31
CA GLN A 43 -10.79 -3.90 4.23
C GLN A 43 -10.95 -2.64 5.08
N SER A 44 -9.86 -2.13 5.67
CA SER A 44 -9.89 -0.87 6.41
C SER A 44 -10.34 0.29 5.53
N ARG A 45 -9.87 0.38 4.28
CA ARG A 45 -10.33 1.41 3.33
C ARG A 45 -11.83 1.30 3.05
N ARG A 46 -12.38 0.09 2.91
CA ARG A 46 -13.83 -0.11 2.69
C ARG A 46 -14.63 0.30 3.92
N GLU A 47 -14.18 -0.07 5.10
CA GLU A 47 -14.83 0.31 6.37
C GLU A 47 -14.82 1.82 6.58
N GLU A 48 -13.70 2.49 6.31
CA GLU A 48 -13.57 3.94 6.39
C GLU A 48 -14.42 4.65 5.32
N ALA A 49 -14.52 4.11 4.10
CA ALA A 49 -15.40 4.64 3.07
C ALA A 49 -16.90 4.51 3.42
N VAL A 50 -17.28 3.54 4.25
CA VAL A 50 -18.66 3.36 4.71
C VAL A 50 -18.96 4.24 5.94
N ARG A 51 -18.00 4.41 6.87
CA ARG A 51 -18.21 5.24 8.08
C ARG A 51 -17.98 6.72 7.86
N GLY A 52 -16.95 7.09 7.09
CA GLY A 52 -16.50 8.47 6.92
C GLY A 52 -17.56 9.42 6.38
N PRO A 53 -18.25 9.13 5.27
CA PRO A 53 -19.19 10.07 4.69
C PRO A 53 -20.43 10.30 5.55
N ASP A 54 -20.93 9.27 6.22
CA ASP A 54 -22.23 9.33 6.91
C ASP A 54 -22.08 9.85 8.35
N GLU A 55 -21.05 9.42 9.09
CA GLU A 55 -20.78 9.94 10.44
C GLU A 55 -20.35 11.42 10.39
N ASP A 56 -19.56 11.82 9.38
CA ASP A 56 -19.17 13.22 9.19
C ASP A 56 -20.36 14.09 8.78
N ARG A 57 -21.28 13.58 7.93
CA ARG A 57 -22.49 14.31 7.55
C ARG A 57 -23.41 14.57 8.73
N ASP A 58 -23.68 13.56 9.55
CA ASP A 58 -24.54 13.70 10.74
C ASP A 58 -23.95 14.72 11.74
N ALA A 59 -22.62 14.69 11.91
CA ALA A 59 -21.92 15.67 12.75
C ALA A 59 -22.02 17.09 12.17
N VAL A 60 -21.81 17.25 10.86
CA VAL A 60 -21.95 18.53 10.16
C VAL A 60 -23.37 19.07 10.28
N ASP A 61 -24.39 18.25 10.05
CA ASP A 61 -25.80 18.65 10.15
C ASP A 61 -26.17 19.06 11.58
N LYS A 62 -25.63 18.38 12.59
CA LYS A 62 -25.80 18.77 13.99
C LYS A 62 -25.16 20.11 14.29
N LEU A 63 -23.92 20.31 13.84
CA LEU A 63 -23.19 21.57 14.01
C LEU A 63 -23.91 22.73 13.30
N GLN A 64 -24.43 22.51 12.09
CA GLN A 64 -25.19 23.51 11.35
C GLN A 64 -26.48 23.90 12.09
N ARG A 65 -27.21 22.93 12.64
CA ARG A 65 -28.41 23.20 13.45
C ARG A 65 -28.10 23.99 14.72
N GLU A 66 -27.05 23.62 15.43
CA GLU A 66 -26.62 24.35 16.62
C GLU A 66 -26.13 25.75 16.28
N ASN A 67 -25.35 25.88 15.21
CA ASN A 67 -24.87 27.18 14.72
C ASN A 67 -26.05 28.10 14.35
N ALA A 68 -27.03 27.60 13.59
CA ALA A 68 -28.24 28.38 13.27
C ALA A 68 -29.00 28.81 14.52
N ARG A 69 -29.14 27.92 15.52
CA ARG A 69 -29.77 28.26 16.81
C ARG A 69 -28.99 29.34 17.56
N LEU A 70 -27.66 29.27 17.58
CA LEU A 70 -26.80 30.26 18.22
C LEU A 70 -26.88 31.60 17.50
N SER A 71 -26.86 31.62 16.16
CA SER A 71 -27.04 32.83 15.38
C SER A 71 -28.37 33.53 15.67
N LEU A 72 -29.47 32.77 15.76
CA LEU A 72 -30.78 33.30 16.14
C LEU A 72 -30.79 33.89 17.56
N LEU A 73 -30.11 33.24 18.50
CA LEU A 73 -30.00 33.73 19.88
C LEU A 73 -29.19 35.04 19.93
N LEU A 74 -28.08 35.12 19.20
CA LEU A 74 -27.25 36.31 19.13
C LEU A 74 -27.99 37.48 18.47
N GLU A 75 -28.76 37.21 17.41
CA GLU A 75 -29.62 38.20 16.77
C GLU A 75 -30.69 38.73 17.74
N ALA A 76 -31.32 37.84 18.52
CA ALA A 76 -32.28 38.23 19.55
C ALA A 76 -31.64 39.10 20.67
N LEU A 77 -30.32 38.98 20.88
CA LEU A 77 -29.55 39.82 21.80
C LEU A 77 -29.03 41.12 21.15
N GLY A 78 -29.38 41.39 19.89
CA GLY A 78 -28.99 42.59 19.15
C GLY A 78 -27.59 42.50 18.51
N ILE A 79 -26.99 41.31 18.45
CA ILE A 79 -25.70 41.08 17.81
C ILE A 79 -25.93 40.74 16.34
N ASN A 80 -25.72 41.73 15.48
CA ASN A 80 -25.88 41.61 14.03
C ASN A 80 -24.89 40.62 13.42
N LYS A 81 -25.30 39.98 12.33
CA LYS A 81 -24.53 38.96 11.61
C LYS A 81 -23.16 39.45 11.13
N GLU A 82 -23.04 40.73 10.75
CA GLU A 82 -21.76 41.35 10.39
C GLU A 82 -20.74 41.33 11.53
N LEU A 83 -21.18 41.48 12.78
CA LEU A 83 -20.31 41.39 13.95
C LEU A 83 -19.95 39.93 14.29
N GLN A 84 -20.85 38.99 14.00
CA GLN A 84 -20.60 37.55 14.14
C GLN A 84 -19.55 37.08 13.14
N ASP A 85 -19.68 37.46 11.87
CA ASP A 85 -18.77 37.11 10.78
C ASP A 85 -17.41 37.82 10.93
N SER A 86 -17.40 39.02 11.52
CA SER A 86 -16.18 39.76 11.85
C SER A 86 -15.47 39.24 13.09
N PHE A 87 -16.08 38.36 13.89
CA PHE A 87 -15.48 37.86 15.13
C PHE A 87 -14.32 36.91 14.79
N PRO A 88 -13.05 37.28 15.05
CA PRO A 88 -11.89 36.42 14.79
C PRO A 88 -11.74 35.42 15.95
N GLY A 89 -12.80 34.67 16.22
CA GLY A 89 -12.88 33.71 17.31
C GLY A 89 -12.39 32.35 16.86
N THR A 90 -11.08 32.13 16.96
CA THR A 90 -10.47 30.82 17.21
C THR A 90 -10.77 29.73 16.16
N GLY A 91 -10.08 29.78 15.02
CA GLY A 91 -9.93 28.60 14.14
C GLY A 91 -9.85 28.95 12.66
N GLY A 92 -8.69 29.43 12.21
CA GLY A 92 -8.38 29.62 10.79
C GLY A 92 -8.31 28.29 10.02
N LEU A 93 -9.47 27.69 9.74
CA LEU A 93 -9.60 26.54 8.82
C LEU A 93 -10.31 26.90 7.51
N SER A 94 -10.76 28.15 7.33
CA SER A 94 -11.31 28.64 6.06
C SER A 94 -10.33 28.63 4.88
N SER A 95 -9.08 28.18 5.07
CA SER A 95 -8.05 28.06 4.03
C SER A 95 -7.85 26.63 3.49
N LEU A 96 -8.42 25.58 4.09
CA LEU A 96 -8.14 24.18 3.65
C LEU A 96 -9.15 23.61 2.64
N GLY A 97 -10.25 24.31 2.36
CA GLY A 97 -11.34 23.80 1.50
C GLY A 97 -11.32 24.24 0.04
N GLN A 98 -10.42 25.13 -0.38
CA GLN A 98 -10.53 25.83 -1.68
C GLN A 98 -9.24 25.82 -2.51
N ALA A 99 -8.54 24.68 -2.52
CA ALA A 99 -7.40 24.42 -3.42
C ALA A 99 -7.37 22.96 -3.94
N VAL A 100 -8.52 22.40 -4.27
CA VAL A 100 -8.60 21.20 -5.13
C VAL A 100 -9.48 21.54 -6.34
N GLY A 101 -9.08 22.60 -7.04
CA GLY A 101 -9.41 22.80 -8.44
C GLY A 101 -8.29 22.15 -9.25
N GLU A 102 -8.63 21.02 -9.87
CA GLU A 102 -8.10 20.49 -11.12
C GLU A 102 -7.08 21.43 -11.80
N GLU A 103 -5.79 21.04 -11.87
CA GLU A 103 -4.75 21.50 -12.84
C GLU A 103 -3.35 21.24 -12.25
N ALA A 104 -2.96 19.97 -12.06
CA ALA A 104 -1.55 19.63 -11.81
C ALA A 104 -1.15 18.17 -12.12
N ILE A 105 -1.97 17.37 -12.82
CA ILE A 105 -1.65 15.95 -13.07
C ILE A 105 -0.91 15.73 -14.42
N ASN A 106 -0.72 16.77 -15.24
CA ASN A 106 -0.15 16.63 -16.60
C ASN A 106 1.27 17.17 -16.78
N SER A 107 2.14 17.14 -15.76
CA SER A 107 3.55 17.58 -15.95
C SER A 107 4.61 16.69 -15.29
N LEU A 108 4.41 15.38 -15.30
CA LEU A 108 5.46 14.40 -15.01
C LEU A 108 5.46 13.28 -16.06
N GLN A 109 5.68 13.66 -17.32
CA GLN A 109 5.88 12.74 -18.43
C GLN A 109 7.19 13.07 -19.18
N SER A 110 8.31 13.12 -18.46
CA SER A 110 9.65 12.94 -19.05
C SER A 110 10.68 12.77 -17.95
N GLY A 111 10.82 11.55 -17.43
CA GLY A 111 11.83 11.23 -16.43
C GLY A 111 11.89 9.73 -16.21
N SER A 112 12.68 9.04 -17.02
CA SER A 112 13.05 7.65 -16.82
C SER A 112 13.74 7.50 -15.46
N PHE A 113 13.02 7.05 -14.44
CA PHE A 113 13.62 6.59 -13.18
C PHE A 113 13.45 5.08 -13.08
N THR A 114 14.37 4.35 -13.69
CA THR A 114 14.65 2.96 -13.32
C THR A 114 15.38 2.97 -11.97
N SER A 115 14.68 3.28 -10.89
CA SER A 115 15.21 3.10 -9.54
C SER A 115 14.77 1.75 -9.00
N THR A 116 15.47 0.71 -9.44
CA THR A 116 15.53 -0.55 -8.70
C THR A 116 16.09 -0.26 -7.31
N PRO A 117 15.47 -0.71 -6.21
CA PRO A 117 16.10 -0.66 -4.90
C PRO A 117 17.30 -1.60 -4.91
N THR A 118 18.49 -1.02 -5.00
CA THR A 118 19.77 -1.72 -4.84
C THR A 118 19.88 -2.20 -3.40
N VAL A 119 19.33 -3.39 -3.13
CA VAL A 119 19.73 -4.18 -1.96
C VAL A 119 21.18 -4.58 -2.22
N ASN A 120 22.07 -4.09 -1.36
CA ASN A 120 23.51 -4.36 -1.37
C ASN A 120 23.77 -5.85 -1.10
N LEU A 121 23.52 -6.69 -2.10
CA LEU A 121 24.02 -8.04 -2.17
C LEU A 121 25.46 -7.95 -2.65
N ARG A 122 26.37 -8.06 -1.69
CA ARG A 122 27.79 -8.34 -1.96
C ARG A 122 27.88 -9.73 -2.62
N TYR A 123 27.64 -9.78 -3.92
CA TYR A 123 27.85 -10.95 -4.76
C TYR A 123 29.32 -10.99 -5.19
N HIS A 124 29.96 -12.09 -4.86
CA HIS A 124 31.28 -12.48 -5.33
C HIS A 124 31.11 -13.03 -6.76
N PRO A 125 31.84 -12.55 -7.79
CA PRO A 125 31.75 -13.14 -9.12
C PRO A 125 32.71 -14.32 -9.17
N GLN A 126 32.28 -15.49 -9.66
CA GLN A 126 32.98 -16.26 -10.70
C GLN A 126 32.05 -17.38 -11.25
N LEU A 127 32.08 -17.50 -12.58
CA LEU A 127 31.59 -18.58 -13.46
C LEU A 127 30.14 -18.46 -14.00
N GLN A 128 30.00 -17.53 -14.96
CA GLN A 128 29.20 -17.77 -16.17
C GLN A 128 29.89 -18.82 -17.05
N GLN A 129 29.11 -19.79 -17.54
CA GLN A 129 29.22 -20.53 -18.81
C GLN A 129 28.25 -21.72 -18.67
N GLY A 130 27.20 -21.91 -19.44
CA GLY A 130 26.56 -21.24 -20.56
C GLY A 130 25.31 -22.06 -20.84
N LEU A 131 24.17 -21.44 -21.13
CA LEU A 131 22.97 -22.15 -21.56
C LEU A 131 22.29 -21.32 -22.64
N THR A 132 22.75 -21.50 -23.88
CA THR A 132 21.87 -21.43 -25.02
C THR A 132 21.25 -22.82 -25.23
N ASP A 133 20.00 -22.78 -25.64
CA ASP A 133 19.27 -23.78 -26.42
C ASP A 133 18.19 -24.62 -25.74
N SER A 134 17.01 -24.39 -26.32
CA SER A 134 15.93 -25.32 -26.61
C SER A 134 14.77 -25.43 -25.60
N VAL A 135 13.82 -24.53 -25.84
CA VAL A 135 12.39 -24.83 -25.80
C VAL A 135 12.09 -26.08 -26.64
N SER A 136 11.44 -27.11 -26.09
CA SER A 136 10.47 -27.94 -26.83
C SER A 136 9.58 -28.81 -25.91
N CYS A 137 8.34 -28.36 -25.76
CA CYS A 137 7.06 -29.08 -25.73
C CYS A 137 6.91 -30.56 -25.29
N ARG A 138 6.03 -30.72 -24.28
CA ARG A 138 4.90 -31.67 -24.11
C ARG A 138 5.03 -33.13 -24.60
N ARG A 139 4.75 -34.07 -23.69
CA ARG A 139 3.64 -35.04 -23.85
C ARG A 139 3.16 -35.58 -22.50
N THR A 140 1.88 -35.40 -22.26
CA THR A 140 1.06 -36.13 -21.30
C THR A 140 0.80 -37.53 -21.85
N SER A 141 0.95 -38.56 -21.04
CA SER A 141 0.41 -39.90 -21.31
C SER A 141 -0.29 -40.41 -20.06
N SER A 142 -1.61 -40.24 -20.05
CA SER A 142 -2.53 -41.03 -19.25
C SER A 142 -2.97 -42.21 -20.12
N GLN A 143 -2.63 -43.43 -19.69
CA GLN A 143 -3.50 -44.59 -19.48
C GLN A 143 -2.63 -45.80 -19.14
#